data_AF-A0A918Z5Z2-F1
#
_entry.id   AF-A0A918Z5Z2-F1
#
_cell.length_a   1.000
_cell.length_b   1.000
_cell.length_c   1.000
_cell.angle_alpha   90.00
_cell.angle_beta   90.00
_cell.angle_gamma   90.00
#
_symmetry.space_group_name_H-M   'P 1'
#
loop_
_entity.id
_entity.type
_entity.pdbx_description
1 polymer ?
#
loop_
_entity_poly.entity_id
_entity_poly.type
_entity_poly.pdbx_seq_one_letter_code
_entity_poly.pdbx_strand_id
1 'polypeptide(L)' 'MRFLIRTGPAAPDVAALERALQAHDPAALVDLQPGGDAVRLSTWLSEGEIALAMKEAGYPALSSRLERLPSECCGGCGG' A
#
# COMPACT_ATOMS: atom_id res chain seq x y z
N MET A 1 6.84 -6.43 3.30
CA MET A 1 7.23 -5.36 2.34
C MET A 1 6.43 -4.10 2.65
N ARG A 2 6.94 -2.92 2.30
CA ARG A 2 6.26 -1.64 2.54
C ARG A 2 6.04 -0.89 1.24
N PHE A 3 4.86 -0.30 1.11
CA PHE A 3 4.45 0.47 -0.04
C PHE A 3 3.77 1.76 0.41
N LEU A 4 3.85 2.78 -0.42
CA LEU A 4 3.12 4.03 -0.29
C LEU A 4 2.16 4.11 -1.48
N ILE A 5 0.93 4.51 -1.23
CA ILE A 5 -0.09 4.67 -2.28
C ILE A 5 -0.61 6.09 -2.18
N ARG A 6 -0.41 6.89 -3.24
CA ARG A 6 -0.92 8.27 -3.27
C ARG A 6 -2.44 8.28 -3.36
N THR A 7 -3.09 8.83 -2.36
CA THR A 7 -4.53 9.04 -2.33
C THR A 7 -4.81 10.41 -2.92
N GLY A 8 -5.54 10.45 -4.04
CA GLY A 8 -5.92 11.71 -4.66
C GLY A 8 -6.91 12.50 -3.79
N PRO A 9 -7.58 13.53 -4.36
CA PRO A 9 -8.54 14.34 -3.62
C PRO A 9 -9.73 13.55 -3.04
N ALA A 10 -9.98 12.34 -3.56
CA ALA A 10 -10.88 11.38 -2.95
C ALA A 10 -10.06 10.38 -2.11
N ALA A 11 -10.13 10.53 -0.79
CA ALA A 11 -9.55 9.55 0.12
C ALA A 11 -10.26 8.20 -0.07
N PRO A 12 -9.53 7.09 -0.33
CA PRO A 12 -10.14 5.77 -0.41
C PRO A 12 -10.62 5.32 0.96
N ASP A 13 -11.60 4.42 0.97
CA ASP A 13 -12.01 3.74 2.18
C ASP A 13 -10.88 2.79 2.63
N VAL A 14 -10.09 3.26 3.60
CA VAL A 14 -8.92 2.55 4.13
C VAL A 14 -9.33 1.20 4.72
N ALA A 15 -10.48 1.12 5.40
CA ALA A 15 -10.96 -0.11 5.99
C ALA A 15 -11.37 -1.13 4.90
N ALA A 16 -12.04 -0.67 3.84
CA ALA A 16 -12.37 -1.54 2.71
C ALA A 16 -11.11 -2.04 1.99
N LEU A 17 -10.12 -1.16 1.77
CA LEU A 17 -8.86 -1.52 1.14
C LEU A 17 -8.07 -2.53 1.99
N GLU A 18 -7.98 -2.31 3.30
CA GLU A 18 -7.32 -3.23 4.23
C GLU A 18 -7.99 -4.60 4.21
N ARG A 19 -9.33 -4.66 4.28
CA ARG A 19 -10.05 -5.94 4.21
C ARG A 19 -9.82 -6.70 2.91
N ALA A 20 -9.75 -6.00 1.78
CA ALA A 20 -9.46 -6.61 0.49
C ALA A 20 -8.06 -7.20 0.43
N LEU A 21 -7.07 -6.50 1.02
CA LEU A 21 -5.71 -7.00 1.11
C LEU A 21 -5.60 -8.16 2.12
N GLN A 22 -6.32 -8.10 3.24
CA GLN A 22 -6.38 -9.16 4.24
C GLN A 22 -6.98 -10.47 3.74
N ALA A 23 -7.79 -10.43 2.68
CA ALA A 23 -8.27 -11.63 2.01
C ALA A 23 -7.13 -12.45 1.37
N HIS A 24 -6.03 -11.80 1.00
CA HIS A 24 -4.85 -12.41 0.37
C HIS A 24 -3.66 -12.53 1.34
N ASP A 25 -3.48 -11.55 2.22
CA ASP A 25 -2.46 -11.52 3.29
C ASP A 25 -3.09 -11.10 4.63
N PRO A 26 -3.39 -12.04 5.55
CA PRO A 26 -4.04 -11.74 6.83
C PRO A 26 -3.27 -10.76 7.72
N ALA A 27 -1.97 -10.58 7.48
CA ALA A 27 -1.12 -9.64 8.20
C ALA A 27 -1.00 -8.27 7.49
N ALA A 28 -1.76 -8.04 6.41
CA ALA A 28 -1.77 -6.78 5.70
C ALA A 28 -2.34 -5.65 6.58
N LEU A 29 -1.62 -4.54 6.60
CA LEU A 29 -1.98 -3.33 7.34
C LEU A 29 -1.98 -2.13 6.40
N VAL A 30 -3.03 -1.32 6.48
CA VAL A 30 -3.15 -0.06 5.74
C VAL A 30 -3.30 1.10 6.72
N ASP A 31 -2.43 2.07 6.59
CA ASP A 31 -2.34 3.21 7.50
C ASP A 31 -2.42 4.52 6.72
N LEU A 32 -3.39 5.38 7.03
CA LEU A 32 -3.51 6.69 6.39
C LEU A 32 -2.38 7.61 6.86
N GLN A 33 -1.64 8.20 5.93
CA GLN A 33 -0.60 9.16 6.27
C GLN A 33 -1.19 10.44 6.87
N PRO A 34 -0.47 11.07 7.82
CA PRO A 34 -0.86 12.37 8.33
C PRO A 34 -0.97 13.38 7.17
N GLY A 35 -2.19 13.89 6.95
CA GLY A 35 -2.51 14.79 5.83
C GLY A 35 -3.43 14.18 4.76
N GLY A 36 -3.67 12.86 4.76
CA GLY A 36 -4.66 12.22 3.90
C GLY A 36 -4.32 12.16 2.39
N ASP A 37 -3.10 12.52 2.01
CA ASP A 37 -2.60 12.50 0.62
C ASP A 37 -1.98 11.15 0.22
N ALA A 38 -1.74 10.27 1.20
CA ALA A 38 -1.25 8.93 0.94
C ALA A 38 -1.71 7.93 2.00
N VAL A 39 -1.70 6.65 1.64
CA VAL A 39 -1.79 5.54 2.58
C VAL A 39 -0.51 4.72 2.51
N ARG A 40 -0.06 4.21 3.65
CA ARG A 40 1.06 3.30 3.79
C ARG A 40 0.52 1.88 3.92
N LEU A 41 1.01 1.00 3.08
CA LEU A 41 0.67 -0.41 3.05
C LEU A 41 1.86 -1.24 3.54
N SER A 42 1.63 -2.10 4.52
CA SER A 42 2.57 -3.14 4.93
C SER A 42 1.96 -4.50 4.66
N THR A 43 2.59 -5.30 3.80
CA THR A 43 2.07 -6.60 3.37
C THR A 43 3.21 -7.50 2.85
N TRP A 44 2.96 -8.80 2.76
CA TRP A 44 3.83 -9.77 2.11
C TRP A 44 3.57 -9.91 0.60
N LEU A 45 2.47 -9.31 0.12
CA LEU A 45 2.07 -9.35 -1.27
C LEU A 45 3.05 -8.60 -2.18
N SER A 46 3.21 -9.12 -3.39
CA SER A 46 3.95 -8.50 -4.49
C SER A 46 3.16 -7.34 -5.10
N GLU A 47 3.80 -6.45 -5.87
CA GLU A 47 3.11 -5.33 -6.54
C GLU A 47 1.96 -5.81 -7.44
N GLY A 48 2.14 -6.93 -8.15
CA GLY A 48 1.09 -7.51 -8.99
C GLY A 48 -0.11 -8.04 -8.20
N GLU A 49 0.14 -8.65 -7.03
CA GLU A 49 -0.90 -9.16 -6.14
C GLU A 49 -1.68 -8.01 -5.48
N ILE A 50 -0.96 -6.97 -5.05
CA ILE A 50 -1.54 -5.74 -4.53
C ILE A 50 -2.42 -5.08 -5.60
N ALA A 51 -1.92 -4.96 -6.84
CA ALA A 51 -2.67 -4.37 -7.95
C ALA A 51 -3.94 -5.16 -8.27
N LEU A 52 -3.87 -6.49 -8.21
CA LEU A 52 -5.03 -7.37 -8.38
C LEU A 52 -6.06 -7.15 -7.26
N ALA A 53 -5.63 -7.19 -5.99
CA ALA A 53 -6.49 -6.97 -4.84
C ALA A 53 -7.17 -5.60 -4.86
N MET A 54 -6.45 -4.55 -5.26
CA MET A 54 -7.02 -3.21 -5.46
C MET A 54 -8.08 -3.18 -6.56
N LYS A 55 -7.84 -3.88 -7.67
CA LYS A 55 -8.80 -3.96 -8.78
C LYS A 55 -10.07 -4.70 -8.35
N GLU A 56 -9.94 -5.79 -7.59
CA GLU A 56 -11.08 -6.53 -7.02
C GLU A 56 -11.85 -5.70 -6.00
N ALA A 57 -11.17 -4.85 -5.23
CA ALA A 57 -11.77 -3.91 -4.29
C ALA A 57 -12.44 -2.68 -4.94
N GLY A 58 -12.35 -2.52 -6.27
CA GLY A 58 -12.93 -1.38 -6.99
C GLY A 58 -12.03 -0.14 -7.05
N TYR A 59 -10.74 -0.27 -6.72
CA TYR A 59 -9.75 0.83 -6.73
C TYR A 59 -8.60 0.62 -7.75
N PRO A 60 -8.88 0.35 -9.04
CA PRO A 60 -7.82 0.09 -10.02
C PRO A 60 -6.86 1.28 -10.19
N ALA A 61 -7.34 2.52 -10.00
CA ALA A 61 -6.52 3.73 -10.13
C ALA A 61 -5.43 3.87 -9.03
N LEU A 62 -5.59 3.20 -7.89
CA LEU A 62 -4.59 3.21 -6.82
C LEU A 62 -3.37 2.35 -7.16
N SER A 63 -3.55 1.31 -7.98
CA SER A 63 -2.46 0.42 -8.39
C SER A 63 -1.39 1.15 -9.20
N SER A 64 -1.78 2.13 -10.03
CA SER A 64 -0.85 2.97 -10.79
C SER A 64 -0.13 4.02 -9.93
N ARG A 65 -0.53 4.15 -8.65
CA ARG A 65 0.02 5.09 -7.67
C ARG A 65 0.75 4.37 -6.54
N LEU A 66 1.02 3.09 -6.73
CA LEU A 66 1.75 2.24 -5.81
C LEU A 66 3.26 2.50 -5.96
N GLU A 67 3.88 2.97 -4.89
CA GLU A 67 5.32 3.21 -4.81
C GLU A 67 5.90 2.24 -3.76
N ARG A 68 6.77 1.32 -4.19
CA ARG A 68 7.48 0.45 -3.23
C ARG A 68 8.47 1.29 -2.44
N LEU A 69 8.33 1.29 -1.12
CA LEU A 69 9.30 1.93 -0.25
C LEU A 69 10.54 1.03 -0.15
N PRO A 70 11.77 1.58 -0.30
CA PRO A 70 12.95 0.80 -0.05
C PRO A 70 12.90 0.28 1.38
N SER A 71 13.21 -1.01 1.55
CA SER A 71 13.55 -1.54 2.86
C SER A 71 14.77 -0.75 3.30
N GLU A 72 14.63 0.15 4.29
CA GLU A 72 15.78 0.80 4.91
C GLU A 72 16.66 -0.29 5.54
N CYS A 73 17.57 -0.83 4.75
CA CYS A 73 18.77 -1.49 5.21
C CYS A 73 19.87 -0.44 5.05
N CYS A 74 19.79 0.63 5.84
CA CYS A 74 20.90 1.56 6.02
C CYS A 74 21.91 0.91 6.96
N GLY A 75 22.53 -0.18 6.48
CA GLY A 75 23.89 -0.50 6.90
C GLY A 75 24.77 0.62 6.39
N GLY A 76 25.21 1.50 7.28
CA GLY A 76 26.15 2.55 6.96
C GLY A 76 27.44 1.94 6.41
N CYS A 77 27.61 1.99 5.09
CA CYS A 77 28.91 1.91 4.44
C CYS A 77 29.23 3.30 3.90
N GLY A 78 29.45 4.24 4.82
CA GLY A 78 30.32 5.38 4.56
C GLY A 78 31.75 4.89 4.80
N GLY A 79 32.61 5.02 3.79
CA GLY A 79 34.01 4.57 3.83
C GLY A 79 34.94 5.41 4.68
#